data_AF-A0A535UIV1-F1
#
_entry.id   AF-A0A535UIV1-F1
#
_cell.length_a   1.000
_cell.length_b   1.000
_cell.length_c   1.000
_cell.angle_alpha   90.00
_cell.angle_beta   90.00
_cell.angle_gamma   90.00
#
_symmetry.space_group_name_H-M   'P 1'
#
loop_
_entity.id
_entity.type
_entity.pdbx_description
1 polymer ?
#
loop_
_entity_poly.entity_id
_entity_poly.type
_entity_poly.pdbx_seq_one_letter_code
_entity_poly.pdbx_strand_id
1 'polypeptide(L)'
;MADARVDLRSDTFTVPDGGMRRAMAEAEVGDDVWGEDPTVRRLEETIAARLGTVAAQTRPGDEVISDFEGHLVVYEVAGGAVVAGVQLRGVDSPGGVPSGAAVEAAVRPPNIHHPRSRLLALENTHNRRGGLAVAADAVAEAAEAAHRHGVLVHCDGARLFNASVALDCPPATLVEHCDTVSVCFSKGLGAPVGSALAGDAGTIEEARRWRKRL
;
A
#
# COMPACT_ATOMS: atom_id res chain seq x y z
N MET A 1 -33.90 -5.51 -18.19
CA MET A 1 -33.46 -4.75 -17.00
C MET A 1 -32.60 -5.70 -16.21
N ALA A 2 -31.32 -5.37 -15.97
CA ALA A 2 -30.51 -6.21 -15.10
C ALA A 2 -31.17 -6.20 -13.71
N ASP A 3 -31.44 -7.38 -13.17
CA ASP A 3 -31.95 -7.55 -11.80
C ASP A 3 -30.99 -6.82 -10.87
N ALA A 4 -31.47 -5.76 -10.20
CA ALA A 4 -30.64 -4.90 -9.35
C ALA A 4 -30.34 -5.64 -8.04
N ARG A 5 -29.47 -6.65 -8.15
CA ARG A 5 -28.99 -7.43 -7.02
C ARG A 5 -28.16 -6.51 -6.12
N VAL A 6 -28.64 -6.32 -4.89
CA VAL A 6 -27.88 -5.64 -3.84
C VAL A 6 -26.73 -6.57 -3.40
N ASP A 7 -25.49 -6.13 -3.60
CA ASP A 7 -24.29 -6.89 -3.23
C ASP A 7 -23.49 -6.12 -2.17
N LEU A 8 -23.50 -6.64 -0.93
CA LEU A 8 -22.82 -6.06 0.23
C LEU A 8 -21.60 -6.90 0.68
N ARG A 9 -21.10 -7.79 -0.18
CA ARG A 9 -19.97 -8.66 0.18
C ARG A 9 -18.66 -7.90 0.29
N SER A 10 -18.42 -6.95 -0.63
CA SER A 10 -17.18 -6.17 -0.72
C SER A 10 -17.32 -5.07 -1.77
N ASP A 11 -16.57 -3.99 -1.62
CA ASP A 11 -16.39 -2.95 -2.65
C ASP A 11 -15.56 -3.41 -3.86
N THR A 12 -15.00 -4.61 -3.81
CA THR A 12 -14.31 -5.24 -4.97
C THR A 12 -15.27 -5.70 -6.08
N PHE A 13 -16.58 -5.72 -5.83
CA PHE A 13 -17.60 -6.13 -6.82
C PHE A 13 -18.13 -4.97 -7.68
N THR A 14 -17.56 -3.77 -7.54
CA THR A 14 -17.86 -2.64 -8.43
C THR A 14 -17.58 -2.98 -9.89
N VAL A 15 -18.41 -2.47 -10.81
CA VAL A 15 -18.22 -2.64 -12.25
C VAL A 15 -18.03 -1.28 -12.93
N PRO A 16 -17.26 -1.21 -14.04
CA PRO A 16 -17.03 0.06 -14.73
C PRO A 16 -18.33 0.67 -15.23
N ASP A 17 -18.49 1.97 -14.98
CA ASP A 17 -19.62 2.75 -15.47
C ASP A 17 -19.49 3.06 -16.99
N GLY A 18 -20.47 3.79 -17.52
CA GLY A 18 -20.47 4.15 -18.94
C GLY A 18 -19.31 5.09 -19.34
N GLY A 19 -18.85 5.95 -18.42
CA GLY A 19 -17.74 6.87 -18.65
C GLY A 19 -16.41 6.14 -18.76
N MET A 20 -16.12 5.27 -17.78
CA MET A 20 -14.95 4.40 -17.78
C MET A 20 -14.92 3.50 -19.01
N ARG A 21 -16.05 2.91 -19.40
CA ARG A 21 -16.12 2.07 -20.60
C ARG A 21 -15.76 2.80 -21.88
N ARG A 22 -16.20 4.04 -22.04
CA ARG A 22 -15.80 4.88 -23.18
C ARG A 22 -14.34 5.26 -23.11
N ALA A 23 -13.87 5.73 -21.96
CA ALA A 23 -12.46 6.08 -21.76
C ALA A 23 -11.52 4.91 -22.07
N MET A 24 -11.88 3.68 -21.67
CA MET A 24 -11.12 2.48 -22.04
C MET A 24 -11.18 2.17 -23.54
N ALA A 25 -12.33 2.33 -24.19
CA ALA A 25 -12.49 2.08 -25.62
C ALA A 25 -11.72 3.09 -26.49
N GLU A 26 -11.54 4.31 -25.98
CA GLU A 26 -10.91 5.44 -26.68
C GLU A 26 -9.45 5.68 -26.25
N ALA A 27 -8.92 4.88 -25.31
CA ALA A 27 -7.58 5.08 -24.76
C ALA A 27 -6.49 4.94 -25.83
N GLU A 28 -5.56 5.90 -25.84
CA GLU A 28 -4.29 5.73 -26.53
C GLU A 28 -3.44 4.71 -25.78
N VAL A 29 -2.96 3.69 -26.49
CA VAL A 29 -2.23 2.55 -25.92
C VAL A 29 -0.89 2.37 -26.61
N GLY A 30 0.05 1.75 -25.88
CA GLY A 30 1.38 1.43 -26.37
C GLY A 30 1.99 0.27 -25.58
N ASP A 31 3.27 0.00 -25.79
CA ASP A 31 3.96 -1.05 -25.02
C ASP A 31 4.56 -0.48 -23.72
N ASP A 32 3.98 -0.83 -22.56
CA ASP A 32 4.51 -0.41 -21.24
C ASP A 32 5.88 -1.02 -20.91
N VAL A 33 6.28 -2.14 -21.52
CA VAL A 33 7.64 -2.69 -21.33
C VAL A 33 8.68 -1.73 -21.90
N TRP A 34 8.35 -1.03 -22.99
CA TRP A 34 9.18 -0.01 -23.61
C TRP A 34 8.85 1.41 -23.12
N GLY A 35 7.86 1.57 -22.23
CA GLY A 35 7.44 2.87 -21.71
C GLY A 35 6.70 3.73 -22.75
N GLU A 36 6.07 3.09 -23.73
CA GLU A 36 5.42 3.72 -24.87
C GLU A 36 3.90 3.88 -24.70
N ASP A 37 3.32 3.38 -23.60
CA ASP A 37 1.89 3.56 -23.32
C ASP A 37 1.62 4.94 -22.67
N PRO A 38 0.99 5.89 -23.40
CA PRO A 38 0.76 7.24 -22.89
C PRO A 38 -0.31 7.28 -21.79
N THR A 39 -1.25 6.32 -21.78
CA THR A 39 -2.31 6.26 -20.77
C THR A 39 -1.77 5.73 -19.45
N VAL A 40 -0.91 4.71 -19.49
CA VAL A 40 -0.19 4.22 -18.31
C VAL A 40 0.72 5.32 -17.76
N ARG A 41 1.48 6.00 -18.61
CA ARG A 41 2.36 7.09 -18.15
C ARG A 41 1.60 8.22 -17.47
N ARG A 42 0.49 8.68 -18.06
CA ARG A 42 -0.38 9.69 -17.42
C ARG A 42 -0.94 9.20 -16.09
N LEU A 43 -1.33 7.92 -16.01
CA LEU A 43 -1.77 7.33 -14.75
C LEU A 43 -0.63 7.31 -13.73
N GLU A 44 0.59 6.93 -14.12
CA GLU A 44 1.79 6.91 -13.28
C GLU A 44 2.21 8.30 -12.80
N GLU A 45 2.15 9.31 -13.69
CA GLU A 45 2.35 10.73 -13.36
C GLU A 45 1.35 11.22 -12.31
N THR A 46 0.17 10.59 -12.25
CA THR A 46 -0.85 10.90 -11.25
C THR A 46 -0.69 10.02 -10.01
N ILE A 47 -0.27 8.74 -10.16
CA ILE A 47 -0.29 7.68 -9.14
C ILE A 47 0.65 6.51 -9.56
N ALA A 48 1.72 6.17 -8.82
CA ALA A 48 2.71 5.15 -9.28
C ALA A 48 2.29 3.67 -9.02
N ALA A 49 3.07 2.55 -9.10
CA ALA A 49 2.62 1.11 -9.29
C ALA A 49 2.89 0.01 -8.19
N ARG A 50 1.90 -0.83 -7.78
CA ARG A 50 1.80 -1.61 -6.49
C ARG A 50 2.68 -2.84 -6.19
N LEU A 51 3.20 -3.57 -7.18
CA LEU A 51 3.47 -5.01 -6.99
C LEU A 51 4.85 -5.37 -6.39
N GLY A 52 5.78 -4.41 -6.30
CA GLY A 52 7.14 -4.64 -5.83
C GLY A 52 7.47 -4.09 -4.45
N THR A 53 6.50 -3.51 -3.74
CA THR A 53 6.74 -2.57 -2.62
C THR A 53 7.66 -3.10 -1.52
N VAL A 54 7.35 -4.27 -0.96
CA VAL A 54 8.16 -4.85 0.13
C VAL A 54 9.52 -5.28 -0.40
N ALA A 55 9.55 -5.96 -1.55
CA ALA A 55 10.78 -6.48 -2.15
C ALA A 55 11.72 -5.35 -2.64
N ALA A 56 11.19 -4.19 -3.02
CA ALA A 56 11.94 -3.02 -3.44
C ALA A 56 12.59 -2.27 -2.28
N GLN A 57 12.07 -2.42 -1.06
CA GLN A 57 12.51 -1.69 0.14
C GLN A 57 13.34 -2.56 1.11
N THR A 58 13.41 -3.86 0.87
CA THR A 58 14.00 -4.86 1.76
C THR A 58 14.99 -5.77 1.05
N ARG A 59 15.71 -6.58 1.82
CA ARG A 59 16.56 -7.68 1.34
C ARG A 59 16.16 -8.98 2.04
N PRO A 60 16.44 -10.15 1.45
CA PRO A 60 16.27 -11.42 2.16
C PRO A 60 16.97 -11.40 3.52
N GLY A 61 16.24 -11.81 4.58
CA GLY A 61 16.69 -11.75 5.97
C GLY A 61 16.36 -10.45 6.72
N ASP A 62 15.82 -9.43 6.06
CA ASP A 62 15.23 -8.26 6.74
C ASP A 62 13.88 -8.62 7.40
N GLU A 63 13.44 -7.75 8.32
CA GLU A 63 12.16 -7.83 9.01
C GLU A 63 11.25 -6.65 8.64
N VAL A 64 9.97 -6.94 8.43
CA VAL A 64 8.90 -5.95 8.22
C VAL A 64 7.98 -5.95 9.43
N ILE A 65 7.81 -4.78 10.05
CA ILE A 65 6.89 -4.57 11.17
C ILE A 65 5.52 -4.21 10.59
N SER A 66 4.44 -4.82 11.08
CA SER A 66 3.07 -4.52 10.64
C SER A 66 2.09 -4.84 11.77
N ASP A 67 0.90 -4.24 11.74
CA ASP A 67 -0.21 -4.77 12.52
C ASP A 67 -0.46 -6.26 12.17
N PHE A 68 -0.70 -7.11 13.18
CA PHE A 68 -0.92 -8.54 12.93
C PHE A 68 -2.24 -8.84 12.21
N GLU A 69 -3.20 -7.92 12.23
CA GLU A 69 -4.44 -8.00 11.44
C GLU A 69 -4.29 -7.28 10.08
N GLY A 70 -3.11 -6.77 9.73
CA GLY A 70 -2.87 -6.09 8.46
C GLY A 70 -3.00 -7.02 7.25
N HIS A 71 -3.41 -6.47 6.11
CA HIS A 71 -3.61 -7.21 4.86
C HIS A 71 -2.34 -7.96 4.42
N LEU A 72 -1.18 -7.30 4.54
CA LEU A 72 0.14 -7.87 4.31
C LEU A 72 0.38 -9.18 5.07
N VAL A 73 -0.11 -9.26 6.32
CA VAL A 73 0.07 -10.41 7.20
C VAL A 73 -0.96 -11.51 6.90
N VAL A 74 -2.23 -11.12 6.73
CA VAL A 74 -3.36 -12.07 6.73
C VAL A 74 -3.74 -12.56 5.34
N TYR A 75 -3.70 -11.70 4.31
CA TYR A 75 -4.38 -11.94 3.03
C TYR A 75 -3.45 -12.04 1.82
N GLU A 76 -2.14 -11.96 2.02
CA GLU A 76 -1.16 -11.98 0.93
C GLU A 76 -0.39 -13.31 0.83
N VAL A 77 -0.93 -14.38 1.42
CA VAL A 77 -0.43 -15.76 1.24
C VAL A 77 1.07 -15.86 1.54
N ALA A 78 1.50 -15.18 2.60
CA ALA A 78 2.91 -15.07 3.01
C ALA A 78 3.85 -14.53 1.90
N GLY A 79 3.34 -13.67 1.00
CA GLY A 79 4.09 -13.12 -0.12
C GLY A 79 5.39 -12.42 0.29
N GLY A 80 5.42 -11.72 1.43
CA GLY A 80 6.66 -11.15 1.97
C GLY A 80 7.75 -12.21 2.18
N ALA A 81 7.40 -13.36 2.76
CA ALA A 81 8.36 -14.44 2.97
C ALA A 81 8.76 -15.14 1.66
N VAL A 82 7.78 -15.44 0.80
CA VAL A 82 8.00 -16.22 -0.44
C VAL A 82 8.75 -15.40 -1.50
N VAL A 83 8.43 -14.11 -1.64
CA VAL A 83 8.96 -13.26 -2.71
C VAL A 83 10.16 -12.44 -2.24
N ALA A 84 10.06 -11.78 -1.08
CA ALA A 84 11.10 -10.88 -0.59
C ALA A 84 12.06 -11.56 0.40
N GLY A 85 11.76 -12.77 0.87
CA GLY A 85 12.59 -13.47 1.85
C GLY A 85 12.63 -12.78 3.20
N VAL A 86 11.57 -12.04 3.56
CA VAL A 86 11.51 -11.26 4.81
C VAL A 86 10.72 -11.98 5.90
N GLN A 87 11.10 -11.70 7.14
CA GLN A 87 10.30 -12.04 8.31
C GLN A 87 9.25 -10.95 8.56
N LEU A 88 8.03 -11.35 8.94
CA LEU A 88 7.01 -10.41 9.41
C LEU A 88 7.01 -10.37 10.95
N ARG A 89 6.97 -9.16 11.52
CA ARG A 89 6.82 -8.91 12.95
C ARG A 89 5.48 -8.22 13.20
N GLY A 90 4.55 -8.98 13.76
CA GLY A 90 3.24 -8.48 14.16
C GLY A 90 3.31 -7.58 15.40
N VAL A 91 2.59 -6.47 15.37
CA VAL A 91 2.28 -5.60 16.52
C VAL A 91 0.76 -5.46 16.66
N ASP A 92 0.24 -5.22 17.87
CA ASP A 92 -1.18 -4.94 18.06
C ASP A 92 -1.46 -3.45 17.96
N SER A 93 -2.29 -3.07 16.98
CA SER A 93 -2.62 -1.68 16.64
C SER A 93 -4.14 -1.50 16.62
N PRO A 94 -4.83 -1.50 17.78
CA PRO A 94 -6.28 -1.36 17.83
C PRO A 94 -6.80 -0.06 17.22
N GLY A 95 -5.97 1.00 17.19
CA GLY A 95 -6.24 2.26 16.50
C GLY A 95 -5.95 2.26 14.99
N GLY A 96 -5.65 1.11 14.38
CA GLY A 96 -5.34 0.97 12.95
C GLY A 96 -3.85 1.12 12.63
N VAL A 97 -3.10 1.94 13.36
CA VAL A 97 -1.63 2.02 13.26
C VAL A 97 -1.00 1.88 14.65
N PRO A 98 0.22 1.32 14.75
CA PRO A 98 0.90 1.21 16.04
C PRO A 98 1.27 2.59 16.57
N SER A 99 1.24 2.78 17.90
CA SER A 99 1.77 4.00 18.51
C SER A 99 3.29 4.08 18.31
N GLY A 100 3.86 5.29 18.44
CA GLY A 100 5.30 5.48 18.34
C GLY A 100 6.07 4.59 19.33
N ALA A 101 5.59 4.44 20.55
CA ALA A 101 6.18 3.56 21.56
C ALA A 101 6.12 2.07 21.15
N ALA A 102 5.03 1.64 20.52
CA ALA A 102 4.91 0.27 20.01
C ALA A 102 5.87 0.02 18.84
N VAL A 103 6.07 1.00 17.96
CA VAL A 103 7.07 0.95 16.89
C VAL A 103 8.48 0.86 17.47
N GLU A 104 8.86 1.73 18.41
CA GLU A 104 10.18 1.72 19.05
C GLU A 104 10.48 0.39 19.75
N ALA A 105 9.50 -0.18 20.46
CA ALA A 105 9.61 -1.50 21.08
C ALA A 105 9.70 -2.65 20.05
N ALA A 106 9.15 -2.45 18.86
CA ALA A 106 9.19 -3.41 17.77
C ALA A 106 10.49 -3.37 16.95
N VAL A 107 11.24 -2.27 16.96
CA VAL A 107 12.54 -2.21 16.28
C VAL A 107 13.56 -3.06 17.02
N ARG A 108 14.31 -3.89 16.29
CA ARG A 108 15.39 -4.69 16.88
C ARG A 108 16.70 -3.92 16.94
N PRO A 109 17.43 -3.98 18.07
CA PRO A 109 18.78 -3.42 18.14
C PRO A 109 19.74 -4.26 17.27
N PRO A 110 20.82 -3.65 16.75
CA PRO A 110 21.85 -4.38 16.01
C PRO A 110 22.43 -5.53 16.83
N ASN A 111 22.22 -6.76 16.35
CA ASN A 111 22.71 -7.98 16.99
C ASN A 111 22.79 -9.10 15.95
N ILE A 112 23.83 -9.93 16.00
CA ILE A 112 24.03 -11.06 15.07
C ILE A 112 22.88 -12.08 15.08
N HIS A 113 22.12 -12.17 16.18
CA HIS A 113 20.98 -13.09 16.31
C HIS A 113 19.66 -12.53 15.77
N HIS A 114 19.60 -11.24 15.44
CA HIS A 114 18.37 -10.56 15.06
C HIS A 114 18.33 -10.26 13.55
N PRO A 115 17.15 -10.37 12.89
CA PRO A 115 16.98 -9.75 11.59
C PRO A 115 17.05 -8.22 11.73
N ARG A 116 17.35 -7.54 10.63
CA ARG A 116 17.32 -6.08 10.56
C ARG A 116 15.89 -5.61 10.32
N SER A 117 15.29 -4.91 11.28
CA SER A 117 14.04 -4.18 11.05
C SER A 117 14.27 -3.13 9.96
N ARG A 118 13.57 -3.25 8.83
CA ARG A 118 13.83 -2.44 7.63
C ARG A 118 12.63 -1.63 7.16
N LEU A 119 11.43 -2.16 7.34
CA LEU A 119 10.20 -1.54 6.86
C LEU A 119 9.10 -1.62 7.94
N LEU A 120 8.38 -0.53 8.15
CA LEU A 120 7.10 -0.47 8.85
C LEU A 120 6.00 -0.39 7.80
N ALA A 121 5.08 -1.36 7.79
CA ALA A 121 3.90 -1.37 6.94
C ALA A 121 2.66 -0.96 7.74
N LEU A 122 2.07 0.16 7.34
CA LEU A 122 0.81 0.71 7.86
C LEU A 122 -0.33 0.38 6.89
N GLU A 123 -1.58 0.41 7.35
CA GLU A 123 -2.76 0.22 6.51
C GLU A 123 -3.80 1.33 6.79
N ASN A 124 -4.17 2.12 5.77
CA ASN A 124 -5.12 3.22 5.92
C ASN A 124 -6.07 3.37 4.71
N THR A 125 -7.37 3.09 4.82
CA THR A 125 -8.09 2.59 6.01
C THR A 125 -7.72 1.15 6.37
N HIS A 126 -7.77 0.79 7.65
CA HIS A 126 -7.48 -0.57 8.10
C HIS A 126 -8.71 -1.51 7.99
N ASN A 127 -8.60 -2.53 7.14
CA ASN A 127 -9.67 -3.44 6.74
C ASN A 127 -10.19 -4.29 7.91
N ARG A 128 -9.31 -5.05 8.58
CA ARG A 128 -9.70 -5.95 9.67
C ARG A 128 -10.04 -5.24 10.99
N ARG A 129 -9.76 -3.93 11.09
CA ARG A 129 -10.21 -3.03 12.17
C ARG A 129 -11.53 -2.33 11.81
N GLY A 130 -12.27 -2.84 10.83
CA GLY A 130 -13.60 -2.35 10.46
C GLY A 130 -13.62 -1.22 9.43
N GLY A 131 -12.58 -1.11 8.58
CA GLY A 131 -12.45 0.00 7.65
C GLY A 131 -12.07 1.32 8.34
N LEU A 132 -11.34 1.23 9.45
CA LEU A 132 -10.97 2.38 10.27
C LEU A 132 -10.09 3.36 9.49
N ALA A 133 -10.56 4.60 9.34
CA ALA A 133 -9.77 5.71 8.82
C ALA A 133 -8.85 6.26 9.91
N VAL A 134 -7.55 6.30 9.63
CA VAL A 134 -6.52 6.73 10.59
C VAL A 134 -6.10 8.16 10.27
N ALA A 135 -6.12 9.03 11.28
CA ALA A 135 -5.76 10.44 11.14
C ALA A 135 -4.27 10.62 10.80
N ALA A 136 -3.96 11.73 10.10
CA ALA A 136 -2.60 12.05 9.67
C ALA A 136 -1.62 12.07 10.86
N ASP A 137 -2.00 12.66 11.99
CA ASP A 137 -1.14 12.75 13.19
C ASP A 137 -0.73 11.38 13.73
N ALA A 138 -1.64 10.39 13.70
CA ALA A 138 -1.33 9.04 14.16
C ALA A 138 -0.41 8.28 13.18
N VAL A 139 -0.59 8.49 11.87
CA VAL A 139 0.33 7.98 10.84
C VAL A 139 1.70 8.63 11.00
N ALA A 140 1.74 9.94 11.23
CA ALA A 140 2.96 10.72 11.46
C ALA A 140 3.72 10.23 12.69
N GLU A 141 3.05 10.04 13.83
CA GLU A 141 3.67 9.54 15.06
C GLU A 141 4.37 8.19 14.85
N ALA A 142 3.69 7.25 14.18
CA ALA A 142 4.24 5.93 13.86
C ALA A 142 5.42 6.02 12.88
N ALA A 143 5.29 6.85 11.85
CA ALA A 143 6.30 7.02 10.81
C ALA A 143 7.58 7.67 11.36
N GLU A 144 7.45 8.76 12.12
CA GLU A 144 8.58 9.43 12.76
C GLU A 144 9.32 8.49 13.72
N ALA A 145 8.59 7.65 14.45
CA ALA A 145 9.18 6.63 15.31
C ALA A 145 10.02 5.61 14.52
N ALA A 146 9.53 5.14 13.37
CA ALA A 146 10.30 4.27 12.48
C ALA A 146 11.54 4.98 11.92
N HIS A 147 11.38 6.22 11.44
CA HIS A 147 12.47 6.99 10.84
C HIS A 147 13.60 7.31 11.82
N ARG A 148 13.32 7.53 13.11
CA ARG A 148 14.34 7.65 14.17
C ARG A 148 15.31 6.46 14.24
N HIS A 149 14.86 5.30 13.76
CA HIS A 149 15.66 4.07 13.70
C HIS A 149 16.14 3.70 12.29
N GLY A 150 15.95 4.57 11.30
CA GLY A 150 16.30 4.30 9.90
C GLY A 150 15.45 3.21 9.25
N VAL A 151 14.25 2.98 9.79
CA VAL A 151 13.24 2.05 9.24
C VAL A 151 12.35 2.83 8.27
N LEU A 152 12.21 2.33 7.04
CA LEU A 152 11.32 2.92 6.04
C LEU A 152 9.85 2.68 6.41
N VAL A 153 8.94 3.46 5.83
CA VAL A 153 7.51 3.41 6.10
C VAL A 153 6.74 3.24 4.79
N HIS A 154 5.96 2.17 4.70
CA HIS A 154 4.98 1.95 3.64
C HIS A 154 3.56 2.10 4.18
N CYS A 155 2.68 2.79 3.48
CA CYS A 155 1.24 2.75 3.73
C CYS A 155 0.52 1.93 2.65
N ASP A 156 -0.10 0.81 3.03
CA ASP A 156 -1.17 0.18 2.26
C ASP A 156 -2.42 1.07 2.33
N GLY A 157 -2.54 1.92 1.33
CA GLY A 157 -3.65 2.83 1.10
C GLY A 157 -4.72 2.25 0.16
N ALA A 158 -5.02 0.94 0.23
CA ALA A 158 -5.99 0.29 -0.67
C ALA A 158 -7.33 1.03 -0.74
N ARG A 159 -7.66 1.74 0.34
CA ARG A 159 -8.84 2.59 0.49
C ARG A 159 -8.46 3.98 1.02
N LEU A 160 -7.31 4.51 0.61
CA LEU A 160 -6.82 5.83 1.06
C LEU A 160 -7.83 6.95 0.80
N PHE A 161 -8.52 6.91 -0.34
CA PHE A 161 -9.53 7.89 -0.69
C PHE A 161 -10.77 7.81 0.23
N ASN A 162 -11.10 6.64 0.77
CA ASN A 162 -12.13 6.52 1.81
C ASN A 162 -11.69 7.20 3.10
N ALA A 163 -10.42 7.02 3.52
CA ALA A 163 -9.88 7.71 4.68
C ALA A 163 -9.90 9.23 4.49
N SER A 164 -9.51 9.70 3.29
CA SER A 164 -9.54 11.11 2.92
C SER A 164 -10.93 11.73 3.06
N VAL A 165 -11.96 11.06 2.51
CA VAL A 165 -13.35 11.52 2.63
C VAL A 165 -13.84 11.47 4.08
N ALA A 166 -13.53 10.40 4.82
CA ALA A 166 -13.98 10.23 6.20
C ALA A 166 -13.39 11.25 7.17
N LEU A 167 -12.17 11.70 6.90
CA LEU A 167 -11.40 12.61 7.76
C LEU A 167 -11.40 14.06 7.26
N ASP A 168 -12.05 14.34 6.12
CA ASP A 168 -11.99 15.62 5.42
C ASP A 168 -10.54 16.12 5.26
N CYS A 169 -9.66 15.21 4.84
CA CYS A 169 -8.22 15.43 4.78
C CYS A 169 -7.68 15.01 3.41
N PRO A 170 -6.86 15.83 2.73
CA PRO A 170 -6.28 15.46 1.45
C PRO A 170 -5.49 14.12 1.53
N PRO A 171 -5.57 13.24 0.52
CA PRO A 171 -4.85 11.96 0.55
C PRO A 171 -3.35 12.13 0.77
N ALA A 172 -2.74 13.15 0.16
CA ALA A 172 -1.32 13.44 0.30
C ALA A 172 -0.91 13.74 1.75
N THR A 173 -1.76 14.47 2.50
CA THR A 173 -1.52 14.81 3.91
C THR A 173 -1.60 13.57 4.79
N LEU A 174 -2.51 12.63 4.49
CA LEU A 174 -2.65 11.39 5.27
C LEU A 174 -1.43 10.47 5.22
N VAL A 175 -0.59 10.60 4.19
CA VAL A 175 0.59 9.73 3.96
C VAL A 175 1.87 10.53 3.79
N GLU A 176 1.89 11.80 4.21
CA GLU A 176 3.01 12.71 4.01
C GLU A 176 4.33 12.17 4.59
N HIS A 177 4.25 11.42 5.68
CA HIS A 177 5.43 10.86 6.36
C HIS A 177 5.74 9.42 5.95
N CYS A 178 5.04 8.87 4.95
CA CYS A 178 5.33 7.55 4.39
C CYS A 178 6.36 7.67 3.26
N ASP A 179 7.39 6.84 3.25
CA ASP A 179 8.34 6.74 2.13
C ASP A 179 7.67 6.21 0.87
N THR A 180 6.68 5.34 1.05
CA THR A 180 5.86 4.82 -0.04
C THR A 180 4.40 4.67 0.36
N VAL A 181 3.49 4.81 -0.61
CA VAL A 181 2.06 4.58 -0.43
C VAL A 181 1.53 3.76 -1.57
N SER A 182 0.61 2.82 -1.32
CA SER A 182 -0.08 2.09 -2.38
C SER A 182 -1.58 2.32 -2.38
N VAL A 183 -2.23 2.49 -3.53
CA VAL A 183 -3.69 2.65 -3.66
C VAL A 183 -4.30 1.61 -4.58
N CYS A 184 -5.61 1.36 -4.48
CA CYS A 184 -6.34 0.47 -5.39
C CYS A 184 -7.39 1.23 -6.20
N PHE A 185 -7.48 0.93 -7.49
CA PHE A 185 -8.54 1.44 -8.36
C PHE A 185 -9.74 0.48 -8.43
N SER A 186 -9.49 -0.81 -8.23
CA SER A 186 -10.50 -1.87 -8.38
C SER A 186 -11.33 -2.18 -7.13
N LYS A 187 -11.67 -1.13 -6.39
CA LYS A 187 -12.48 -1.17 -5.16
C LYS A 187 -13.54 -0.06 -5.24
N GLY A 188 -13.72 0.74 -4.18
CA GLY A 188 -14.64 1.87 -4.18
C GLY A 188 -14.46 2.89 -5.30
N LEU A 189 -13.29 2.94 -5.97
CA LEU A 189 -13.07 3.78 -7.16
C LEU A 189 -13.65 3.21 -8.47
N GLY A 190 -14.03 1.93 -8.51
CA GLY A 190 -14.82 1.35 -9.60
C GLY A 190 -14.08 0.88 -10.85
N ALA A 191 -12.74 1.01 -10.91
CA ALA A 191 -11.98 0.50 -12.04
C ALA A 191 -12.07 -1.04 -12.11
N PRO A 192 -11.96 -1.67 -13.29
CA PRO A 192 -12.09 -3.12 -13.38
C PRO A 192 -10.88 -3.87 -12.82
N VAL A 193 -9.69 -3.28 -12.96
CA VAL A 193 -8.40 -3.82 -12.53
C VAL A 193 -7.53 -2.64 -12.13
N GLY A 194 -6.57 -2.89 -11.25
CA GLY A 194 -5.43 -2.01 -11.13
C GLY A 194 -5.24 -1.45 -9.74
N SER A 195 -3.98 -1.19 -9.48
CA SER A 195 -3.49 -0.61 -8.25
C SER A 195 -2.15 0.05 -8.50
N ALA A 196 -1.75 0.85 -7.54
CA ALA A 196 -0.74 1.85 -7.71
C ALA A 196 0.14 1.97 -6.46
N LEU A 197 1.45 2.17 -6.55
CA LEU A 197 2.38 2.57 -5.48
C LEU A 197 3.22 3.80 -5.85
N ALA A 198 3.14 4.84 -5.04
CA ALA A 198 4.01 6.02 -5.11
C ALA A 198 5.14 5.98 -4.08
N GLY A 199 6.23 6.65 -4.41
CA GLY A 199 7.47 6.70 -3.64
C GLY A 199 8.56 7.47 -4.40
N ASP A 200 9.77 7.47 -3.87
CA ASP A 200 10.92 8.07 -4.54
C ASP A 200 11.31 7.32 -5.83
N ALA A 201 11.98 8.02 -6.74
CA ALA A 201 12.34 7.48 -8.05
C ALA A 201 13.16 6.17 -7.97
N GLY A 202 14.07 6.05 -6.99
CA GLY A 202 14.90 4.86 -6.81
C GLY A 202 14.06 3.66 -6.38
N THR A 203 13.15 3.85 -5.42
CA THR A 203 12.22 2.81 -4.99
C THR A 203 11.28 2.38 -6.11
N ILE A 204 10.76 3.32 -6.91
CA ILE A 204 9.90 3.00 -8.06
C ILE A 204 10.66 2.26 -9.17
N GLU A 205 11.93 2.60 -9.42
CA GLU A 205 12.76 1.86 -10.37
C GLU A 205 12.93 0.39 -9.94
N GLU A 206 13.26 0.16 -8.67
CA GLU A 206 13.41 -1.20 -8.13
C GLU A 206 12.07 -1.95 -8.12
N ALA A 207 10.96 -1.28 -7.77
CA ALA A 207 9.63 -1.86 -7.84
C ALA A 207 9.24 -2.28 -9.27
N ARG A 208 9.60 -1.50 -10.30
CA ARG A 208 9.37 -1.85 -11.71
C ARG A 208 10.19 -3.08 -12.13
N ARG A 209 11.40 -3.27 -11.58
CA ARG A 209 12.19 -4.50 -11.78
C ARG A 209 11.51 -5.71 -11.16
N TRP A 210 10.98 -5.60 -9.95
CA TRP A 210 10.22 -6.68 -9.30
C TRP A 210 8.93 -7.02 -10.04
N ARG A 211 8.18 -6.01 -10.49
CA ARG A 211 6.98 -6.20 -11.33
C ARG A 211 7.26 -7.01 -12.59
N LYS A 212 8.49 -6.94 -13.15
CA LYS A 212 8.90 -7.73 -14.32
C LYS A 212 9.30 -9.16 -13.97
N ARG A 213 9.72 -9.42 -12.72
CA ARG A 213 10.14 -10.75 -12.23
C ARG A 213 8.96 -11.63 -11.81
N LEU A 214 7.88 -11.03 -11.34
CA LEU A 214 6.63 -11.67 -10.91
C LEU A 214 5.67 -11.83 -12.09
#